data_AF-A0A1H5GT01-F1
#
_entry.id   AF-A0A1H5GT01-F1
#
_cell.length_a   1.000
_cell.length_b   1.000
_cell.length_c   1.000
_cell.angle_alpha   90.00
_cell.angle_beta   90.00
_cell.angle_gamma   90.00
#
_symmetry.space_group_name_H-M   'P 1'
#
loop_
_entity.id
_entity.type
_entity.pdbx_description
1 polymer ?
#
loop_
_entity_poly.entity_id
_entity_poly.type
_entity_poly.pdbx_seq_one_letter_code
_entity_poly.pdbx_strand_id
1 'polypeptide(L)'
;MAAVSSGLRLWNPFARAMIQAEFRGRIALATQGELKPIEQVKDVGGTPVVEPLYEIRWQEIAVTDAATSSTPKSHYEVMVRLYHSEPSEEPEYFIGHHAHEKVIDGSETWNLQTAEIQVAAGYYRLGEGVNWGIVHACSNP
;
A
#
# COMPACT_ATOMS: atom_id res chain seq x y z
N MET A 1 7.02 10.55 -2.59
CA MET A 1 7.22 9.09 -2.52
C MET A 1 8.65 8.80 -2.11
N ALA A 2 8.89 8.52 -0.83
CA ALA A 2 10.19 8.04 -0.37
C ALA A 2 10.32 6.56 -0.77
N ALA A 3 11.50 6.17 -1.25
CA ALA A 3 11.73 4.82 -1.76
C ALA A 3 11.62 3.78 -0.65
N VAL A 4 10.90 2.71 -0.97
CA VAL A 4 10.73 1.47 -0.21
C VAL A 4 12.03 0.65 -0.30
N SER A 5 13.11 1.12 0.36
CA SER A 5 14.32 0.32 0.66
C SER A 5 15.32 1.08 1.54
N SER A 6 16.19 0.34 2.23
CA SER A 6 17.39 0.80 2.97
C SER A 6 18.45 1.51 2.10
N GLY A 7 18.14 1.86 0.85
CA GLY A 7 19.06 2.49 -0.11
C GLY A 7 20.04 1.52 -0.79
N LEU A 8 20.05 0.25 -0.39
CA LEU A 8 20.96 -0.78 -0.93
C LEU A 8 20.32 -1.67 -2.01
N ARG A 9 19.06 -1.40 -2.37
CA ARG A 9 18.31 -2.26 -3.28
C ARG A 9 18.84 -2.19 -4.70
N LEU A 10 19.16 -3.35 -5.26
CA LEU A 10 19.54 -3.49 -6.66
C LEU A 10 18.28 -3.53 -7.54
N TRP A 11 18.10 -2.49 -8.35
CA TRP A 11 17.01 -2.43 -9.31
C TRP A 11 17.43 -3.03 -10.65
N ASN A 12 16.91 -4.22 -10.96
CA ASN A 12 16.95 -4.75 -12.33
C ASN A 12 15.71 -4.21 -13.09
N PRO A 13 15.87 -3.56 -14.27
CA PRO A 13 14.75 -3.08 -15.08
C PRO A 13 13.66 -4.12 -15.37
N PHE A 14 14.03 -5.38 -15.59
CA PHE A 14 13.07 -6.46 -15.84
C PHE A 14 12.25 -6.81 -14.59
N ALA A 15 12.93 -6.93 -13.44
CA ALA A 15 12.27 -7.17 -12.16
C ALA A 15 11.33 -6.00 -11.80
N ARG A 16 11.75 -4.77 -12.05
CA ARG A 16 10.91 -3.57 -11.86
C ARG A 16 9.64 -3.64 -12.69
N ALA A 17 9.74 -3.97 -13.99
CA ALA A 17 8.57 -4.05 -14.87
C ALA A 17 7.58 -5.14 -14.40
N MET A 18 8.09 -6.30 -13.99
CA MET A 18 7.26 -7.38 -13.45
C MET A 18 6.58 -6.98 -12.13
N ILE A 19 7.32 -6.42 -11.17
CA ILE A 19 6.76 -5.97 -9.88
C ILE A 19 5.71 -4.88 -10.11
N GLN A 20 5.97 -3.92 -10.99
CA GLN A 20 4.99 -2.90 -11.34
C GLN A 20 3.73 -3.48 -11.98
N ALA A 21 3.86 -4.49 -12.85
CA ALA A 21 2.72 -5.18 -13.44
C ALA A 21 1.90 -5.92 -12.38
N GLU A 22 2.55 -6.59 -11.44
CA GLU A 22 1.87 -7.27 -10.33
C GLU A 22 1.11 -6.28 -9.43
N PHE A 23 1.72 -5.15 -9.10
CA PHE A 23 1.06 -4.10 -8.32
C PHE A 23 -0.15 -3.53 -9.05
N ARG A 24 0.02 -3.19 -10.33
CA ARG A 24 -1.08 -2.68 -11.17
C ARG A 24 -2.22 -3.69 -11.31
N GLY A 25 -1.89 -4.97 -11.46
CA GLY A 25 -2.88 -6.04 -11.57
C GLY A 25 -3.79 -6.12 -10.34
N ARG A 26 -3.21 -6.12 -9.13
CA ARG A 26 -4.02 -6.17 -7.90
C ARG A 26 -4.81 -4.89 -7.66
N ILE A 27 -4.24 -3.72 -7.99
CA ILE A 27 -4.99 -2.45 -7.90
C ILE A 27 -6.17 -2.44 -8.88
N ALA A 28 -5.98 -2.92 -10.12
CA ALA A 28 -7.08 -3.01 -11.09
C ALA A 28 -8.21 -3.93 -10.62
N LEU A 29 -7.88 -5.09 -10.03
CA LEU A 29 -8.86 -5.99 -9.43
C LEU A 29 -9.58 -5.34 -8.24
N ALA A 30 -8.87 -4.55 -7.42
CA ALA A 30 -9.46 -3.78 -6.33
C ALA A 30 -10.49 -2.76 -6.85
N THR A 31 -10.12 -1.97 -7.86
CA THR A 31 -11.01 -0.97 -8.47
C THR A 31 -12.26 -1.60 -9.11
N GLN A 32 -12.20 -2.87 -9.52
CA GLN A 32 -13.35 -3.58 -10.10
C GLN A 32 -14.25 -4.24 -9.05
N GLY A 33 -13.90 -4.16 -7.75
CA GLY A 33 -14.60 -4.89 -6.69
C GLY A 33 -14.44 -6.41 -6.79
N GLU A 34 -13.48 -6.89 -7.56
CA GLU A 34 -13.26 -8.31 -7.85
C GLU A 34 -12.32 -9.00 -6.84
N LEU A 35 -11.85 -8.26 -5.83
CA LEU A 35 -11.08 -8.85 -4.72
C LEU A 35 -12.00 -9.77 -3.90
N LYS A 36 -11.80 -11.10 -4.04
CA LYS A 36 -12.58 -12.11 -3.32
C LYS A 36 -12.43 -11.96 -1.80
N PRO A 37 -13.52 -11.78 -1.03
CA PRO A 37 -13.44 -11.64 0.42
C PRO A 37 -13.28 -13.00 1.12
N ILE A 38 -12.10 -13.22 1.69
CA ILE A 38 -11.87 -13.84 3.03
C ILE A 38 -10.36 -13.83 3.40
N GLU A 39 -9.46 -13.47 2.48
CA GLU A 39 -8.02 -13.33 2.76
C GLU A 39 -7.43 -11.92 2.51
N GLN A 40 -8.17 -11.04 1.82
CA GLN A 40 -7.60 -9.85 1.15
C GLN A 40 -8.18 -8.50 1.57
N VAL A 41 -9.24 -8.47 2.39
CA VAL A 41 -9.80 -7.24 2.96
C VAL A 41 -10.14 -7.52 4.42
N LYS A 42 -9.50 -6.80 5.34
CA LYS A 42 -9.88 -6.82 6.75
C LYS A 42 -10.43 -5.45 7.11
N ASP A 43 -11.69 -5.43 7.52
CA ASP A 43 -12.26 -4.28 8.22
C ASP A 43 -11.41 -4.01 9.48
N VAL A 44 -10.90 -2.79 9.61
CA VAL A 44 -10.09 -2.36 10.75
C VAL A 44 -10.97 -1.98 11.96
N GLY A 45 -12.30 -2.18 11.86
CA GLY A 45 -13.33 -1.86 12.87
C GLY A 45 -13.19 -2.52 14.25
N GLY A 46 -12.06 -3.17 14.55
CA GLY A 46 -11.71 -3.66 15.89
C GLY A 46 -10.74 -2.77 16.70
N THR A 47 -10.14 -1.69 16.14
CA THR A 47 -9.29 -0.64 16.80
C THR A 47 -8.46 0.13 15.74
N PRO A 48 -8.06 1.42 15.85
CA PRO A 48 -8.51 2.61 16.61
C PRO A 48 -8.84 3.82 15.69
N VAL A 49 -9.11 3.61 14.41
CA VAL A 49 -9.37 4.66 13.40
C VAL A 49 -10.79 4.54 12.86
N VAL A 50 -11.44 5.68 12.60
CA VAL A 50 -12.86 5.76 12.18
C VAL A 50 -12.98 5.76 10.65
N GLU A 51 -11.88 6.03 9.95
CA GLU A 51 -11.79 6.15 8.51
C GLU A 51 -12.02 4.80 7.80
N PRO A 52 -12.78 4.77 6.68
CA PRO A 52 -13.07 3.55 5.93
C PRO A 52 -11.85 3.11 5.09
N LEU A 53 -10.85 2.56 5.76
CA LEU A 53 -9.61 2.10 5.14
C LEU A 53 -9.64 0.59 4.88
N TYR A 54 -9.13 0.21 3.72
CA TYR A 54 -8.93 -1.15 3.25
C TYR A 54 -7.46 -1.40 2.95
N GLU A 55 -7.04 -2.67 2.86
CA GLU A 55 -5.63 -3.05 2.73
C GLU A 55 -5.42 -4.07 1.60
N ILE A 56 -4.65 -3.70 0.58
CA ILE A 56 -4.13 -4.66 -0.41
C ILE A 56 -2.80 -5.21 0.08
N ARG A 57 -2.63 -6.53 -0.01
CA ARG A 57 -1.41 -7.25 0.43
C ARG A 57 -0.69 -7.87 -0.75
N TRP A 58 0.63 -7.72 -0.79
CA TRP A 58 1.56 -8.54 -1.58
C TRP A 58 2.48 -9.29 -0.60
N GLN A 59 2.66 -10.60 -0.77
CA GLN A 59 3.39 -11.41 0.20
C GLN A 59 4.79 -11.85 -0.27
N GLU A 60 5.03 -11.92 -1.58
CA GLU A 60 6.18 -12.62 -2.17
C GLU A 60 6.91 -11.71 -3.17
N ILE A 61 7.18 -10.46 -2.80
CA ILE A 61 7.90 -9.55 -3.68
C ILE A 61 9.40 -9.85 -3.59
N ALA A 62 9.93 -10.49 -4.62
CA ALA A 62 11.36 -10.80 -4.70
C ALA A 62 12.22 -9.53 -4.80
N VAL A 63 13.17 -9.39 -3.88
CA VAL A 63 14.11 -8.27 -3.82
C VAL A 63 15.54 -8.77 -3.76
N THR A 64 16.46 -7.89 -4.13
CA THR A 64 17.90 -8.14 -4.06
C THR A 64 18.58 -6.91 -3.50
N ASP A 65 19.32 -7.08 -2.42
CA ASP A 65 20.14 -6.02 -1.86
C ASP A 65 21.61 -6.22 -2.25
N ALA A 66 22.31 -5.11 -2.47
CA ALA A 66 23.71 -5.11 -2.84
C ALA A 66 24.58 -5.60 -1.67
N ALA A 67 25.74 -6.17 -2.00
CA ALA A 67 26.75 -6.43 -0.98
C ALA A 67 27.28 -5.11 -0.40
N THR A 68 27.51 -5.08 0.91
CA THR A 68 28.24 -4.03 1.60
C THR A 68 29.57 -4.57 2.11
N SER A 69 30.39 -3.72 2.73
CA SER A 69 31.63 -4.17 3.38
C SER A 69 31.40 -5.19 4.51
N SER A 70 30.21 -5.23 5.09
CA SER A 70 29.84 -6.08 6.23
C SER A 70 28.85 -7.19 5.89
N THR A 71 28.18 -7.11 4.74
CA THR A 71 27.05 -8.00 4.41
C THR A 71 27.16 -8.49 2.98
N PRO A 72 27.08 -9.81 2.72
CA PRO A 72 27.07 -10.32 1.36
C PRO A 72 25.79 -9.90 0.63
N LYS A 73 25.83 -9.97 -0.70
CA LYS A 73 24.64 -9.80 -1.54
C LYS A 73 23.54 -10.76 -1.08
N SER A 74 22.33 -10.27 -0.90
CA SER A 74 21.21 -11.06 -0.41
C SER A 74 20.04 -11.05 -1.39
N HIS A 75 19.31 -12.17 -1.42
CA HIS A 75 18.11 -12.38 -2.20
C HIS A 75 17.03 -12.89 -1.25
N TYR A 76 15.90 -12.20 -1.19
CA TYR A 76 14.82 -12.53 -0.26
C TYR A 76 13.50 -11.94 -0.76
N GLU A 77 12.41 -12.32 -0.11
CA GLU A 77 11.07 -11.80 -0.41
C GLU A 77 10.63 -10.82 0.67
N VAL A 78 9.93 -9.77 0.26
CA VAL A 78 9.30 -8.82 1.17
C VAL A 78 7.79 -8.85 1.02
N MET A 79 7.12 -8.59 2.14
CA MET A 79 5.69 -8.32 2.16
C MET A 79 5.47 -6.82 2.01
N VAL A 80 4.51 -6.44 1.18
CA VAL A 80 4.13 -5.04 0.95
C VAL A 80 2.64 -4.88 1.19
N ARG A 81 2.25 -3.74 1.76
CA ARG A 81 0.85 -3.40 1.99
C ARG A 81 0.54 -2.01 1.46
N LEU A 82 -0.64 -1.85 0.87
CA LEU A 82 -1.21 -0.57 0.47
C LEU A 82 -2.52 -0.37 1.23
N TYR A 83 -2.60 0.73 1.99
CA TYR A 83 -3.85 1.23 2.55
C TYR A 83 -4.54 2.16 1.56
N HIS A 84 -5.83 1.93 1.33
CA HIS A 84 -6.66 2.73 0.43
C HIS A 84 -8.06 2.96 1.00
N SER A 85 -8.81 3.88 0.40
CA SER A 85 -10.24 4.07 0.65
C SER A 85 -11.02 4.11 -0.66
N GLU A 86 -12.32 3.88 -0.54
CA GLU A 86 -13.33 4.00 -1.58
C GLU A 86 -14.44 4.89 -1.01
N PRO A 87 -14.32 6.24 -1.13
CA PRO A 87 -15.25 7.16 -0.49
C PRO A 87 -16.66 6.98 -1.06
N SER A 88 -17.67 6.90 -0.20
CA SER A 88 -19.06 6.73 -0.64
C SER A 88 -19.60 7.90 -1.46
N GLU A 89 -19.02 9.09 -1.28
CA GLU A 89 -19.33 10.28 -2.07
C GLU A 89 -18.75 10.21 -3.49
N GLU A 90 -17.74 9.37 -3.69
CA GLU A 90 -16.96 9.20 -4.91
C GLU A 90 -16.84 7.70 -5.27
N PRO A 91 -17.96 7.00 -5.51
CA PRO A 91 -17.98 5.53 -5.58
C PRO A 91 -17.20 4.92 -6.75
N GLU A 92 -16.80 5.75 -7.73
CA GLU A 92 -16.00 5.33 -8.88
C GLU A 92 -14.48 5.45 -8.63
N TYR A 93 -14.08 5.97 -7.46
CA TYR A 93 -12.69 6.30 -7.17
C TYR A 93 -12.07 5.37 -6.14
N PHE A 94 -10.86 4.92 -6.48
CA PHE A 94 -9.94 4.22 -5.58
C PHE A 94 -8.84 5.20 -5.16
N ILE A 95 -8.66 5.40 -3.85
CA ILE A 95 -7.70 6.38 -3.33
C ILE A 95 -6.65 5.67 -2.49
N GLY A 96 -5.43 5.56 -3.03
CA GLY A 96 -4.29 5.02 -2.30
C GLY A 96 -3.70 6.06 -1.33
N HIS A 97 -3.59 5.70 -0.04
CA HIS A 97 -3.11 6.60 1.01
C HIS A 97 -1.66 6.32 1.40
N HIS A 98 -1.32 5.05 1.60
CA HIS A 98 -0.01 4.70 2.14
C HIS A 98 0.44 3.29 1.75
N ALA A 99 1.64 3.17 1.18
CA ALA A 99 2.27 1.90 0.84
C ALA A 99 3.56 1.71 1.61
N HIS A 100 3.75 0.54 2.23
CA HIS A 100 4.93 0.22 3.03
C HIS A 100 5.32 -1.26 2.94
N GLU A 101 6.60 -1.56 3.16
CA GLU A 101 7.08 -2.93 3.44
C GLU A 101 6.64 -3.33 4.85
N LYS A 102 6.02 -4.51 4.99
CA LYS A 102 5.70 -5.05 6.30
C LYS A 102 6.96 -5.64 6.92
N VAL A 103 7.36 -5.07 8.05
CA VAL A 103 8.40 -5.64 8.92
C VAL A 103 7.83 -6.85 9.68
N ILE A 104 8.56 -7.95 9.64
CA ILE A 104 8.30 -9.16 10.44
C ILE A 104 9.53 -9.39 11.31
N ASP A 105 9.72 -8.53 12.31
CA ASP A 105 10.63 -8.85 13.42
C ASP A 105 9.79 -9.38 14.59
N GLY A 106 10.34 -10.32 15.35
CA GLY A 106 9.64 -11.04 16.41
C GLY A 106 9.23 -10.19 17.62
N SER A 107 9.36 -8.86 17.57
CA SER A 107 8.94 -7.92 18.60
C SER A 107 7.94 -6.89 18.05
N GLU A 108 7.00 -6.46 18.90
CA GLU A 108 6.09 -5.31 18.67
C GLU A 108 5.40 -5.18 17.29
N THR A 109 5.11 -6.30 16.61
CA THR A 109 4.47 -6.32 15.28
C THR A 109 3.13 -5.56 15.23
N TRP A 110 2.42 -5.47 16.36
CA TRP A 110 1.16 -4.73 16.47
C TRP A 110 1.35 -3.21 16.55
N ASN A 111 2.34 -2.71 17.31
CA ASN A 111 2.60 -1.27 17.43
C ASN A 111 3.03 -0.69 16.09
N LEU A 112 3.92 -1.38 15.38
CA LEU A 112 4.37 -0.99 14.05
C LEU A 112 3.19 -0.99 13.07
N GLN A 113 2.36 -2.03 13.09
CA GLN A 113 1.17 -2.05 12.23
C GLN A 113 0.19 -0.91 12.56
N THR A 114 -0.06 -0.64 13.83
CA THR A 114 -0.92 0.47 14.26
C THR A 114 -0.34 1.82 13.79
N ALA A 115 0.97 2.01 13.86
CA ALA A 115 1.61 3.23 13.38
C ALA A 115 1.41 3.43 11.87
N GLU A 116 1.57 2.38 11.06
CA GLU A 116 1.37 2.46 9.60
C GLU A 116 -0.10 2.76 9.25
N ILE A 117 -1.05 2.21 10.01
CA ILE A 117 -2.48 2.52 9.86
C ILE A 117 -2.76 3.99 10.21
N GLN A 118 -2.14 4.53 11.27
CA GLN A 118 -2.29 5.94 11.63
C GLN A 118 -1.73 6.89 10.57
N VAL A 119 -0.63 6.52 9.91
CA VAL A 119 -0.10 7.28 8.77
C VAL A 119 -1.13 7.32 7.63
N ALA A 120 -1.70 6.16 7.29
CA ALA A 120 -2.74 6.08 6.25
C ALA A 120 -3.98 6.93 6.59
N ALA A 121 -4.46 6.85 7.84
CA ALA A 121 -5.59 7.66 8.31
C ALA A 121 -5.28 9.17 8.29
N GLY A 122 -4.04 9.56 8.61
CA GLY A 122 -3.58 10.93 8.47
C GLY A 122 -3.69 11.42 7.03
N TYR A 123 -3.22 10.64 6.05
CA TYR A 123 -3.35 11.00 4.63
C TYR A 123 -4.80 11.04 4.14
N TYR A 124 -5.64 10.12 4.61
CA TYR A 124 -7.09 10.16 4.34
C TYR A 124 -7.68 11.52 4.74
N ARG A 125 -7.50 11.93 6.01
CA ARG A 125 -8.05 13.20 6.53
C ARG A 125 -7.51 14.43 5.82
N LEU A 126 -6.20 14.42 5.50
CA LEU A 126 -5.59 15.52 4.77
C LEU A 126 -6.18 15.68 3.37
N GLY A 127 -6.51 14.56 2.71
CA GLY A 127 -7.14 14.57 1.40
C GLY A 127 -8.62 14.98 1.43
N GLU A 128 -9.36 14.63 2.47
CA GLU A 128 -10.80 14.93 2.58
C GLU A 128 -11.11 16.42 2.36
N GLY A 129 -10.30 17.31 2.95
CA GLY A 129 -10.46 18.76 2.78
C GLY A 129 -10.25 19.31 1.35
N VAL A 130 -9.71 18.49 0.44
CA VAL A 130 -9.48 18.83 -0.98
C VAL A 130 -10.09 17.79 -1.93
N ASN A 131 -11.08 17.03 -1.45
CA ASN A 131 -11.70 15.91 -2.17
C ASN A 131 -10.66 14.92 -2.75
N TRP A 132 -9.55 14.71 -2.02
CA TRP A 132 -8.39 13.90 -2.43
C TRP A 132 -7.82 14.26 -3.81
N GLY A 133 -8.06 15.48 -4.30
CA GLY A 133 -7.66 15.93 -5.64
C GLY A 133 -8.57 15.46 -6.77
N ILE A 134 -9.73 14.89 -6.48
CA ILE A 134 -10.77 14.57 -7.45
C ILE A 134 -11.39 15.87 -7.95
N VAL A 135 -11.37 16.06 -9.27
CA VAL A 135 -11.95 17.21 -9.94
C VAL A 135 -13.05 16.72 -10.86
N HIS A 136 -14.30 17.09 -10.57
CA HIS A 136 -15.38 16.88 -11.52
C HIS A 136 -15.24 17.87 -12.66
N ALA A 137 -15.31 17.39 -13.90
CA ALA A 137 -15.59 18.28 -15.00
C ALA A 137 -16.95 18.93 -14.72
N CYS A 138 -17.01 20.27 -14.66
CA CYS A 138 -18.29 20.96 -14.61
C CYS A 138 -19.09 20.53 -15.83
N SER A 139 -20.15 19.75 -15.61
CA SER A 139 -21.20 19.56 -16.61
C SER A 139 -21.76 20.94 -16.91
N ASN A 140 -21.37 21.53 -18.05
CA ASN A 140 -22.05 22.72 -18.51
C ASN A 140 -23.51 22.35 -18.76
N PRO A 141 -24.48 23.06 -18.15
CA PRO A 141 -25.91 22.81 -18.35
C PRO A 141 -26.34 23.05 -19.80
#